data_AF-A0A7S4N4V9-F1
#
_entry.id   AF-A0A7S4N4V9-F1
#
_cell.length_a   1.000
_cell.length_b   1.000
_cell.length_c   1.000
_cell.angle_alpha   90.00
_cell.angle_beta   90.00
_cell.angle_gamma   90.00
#
_symmetry.space_group_name_H-M   'P 1'
#
loop_
_entity.id
_entity.type
_entity.pdbx_description
1 polymer ?
#
loop_
_entity_poly.entity_id
_entity_poly.type
_entity_poly.pdbx_seq_one_letter_code
_entity_poly.pdbx_strand_id
1 'polypeptide(L)'
;AELQLGEATALHEVEKKELQEYYEKALGKMDCKDQEDAMKRMKVEESRTMLESSIRVVAGELFDVRQQHDKLKEEARSLQALLLGEEMKQLEQAICGQIGSLCGRMEEEKEEASERLKKEITERRRLHNLVQELRGNIRVFCRIRPLSQRNLQDGAQSVVSFPSETELLLDNGGKYQSFQFDRVFDPSSTQEQVFTETQPLVVSVMDGFNVCIFAYGQTGSGKTFTMQGYNQDGGVNTRALQELFQVVEQRAGMYEYEIKMSLLEIYNENIRDLIQPKDDNGEEKKLDVKIAPEGGTCVPGMSITPVNSMDDVLDLLATGESNRSVGRTNMNEHSSRSHMILSIFASSVNVMTGGRAHGKLHLIDLAG
;
A
#
# COMPACT_ATOMS: atom_id res chain seq x y z
N ALA A 1 -61.16 -32.65 -40.64
CA ALA A 1 -61.94 -33.20 -39.52
C ALA A 1 -63.43 -33.29 -39.87
N GLU A 2 -64.10 -32.19 -40.22
CA GLU A 2 -65.54 -32.17 -40.56
C GLU A 2 -65.96 -33.13 -41.68
N LEU A 3 -65.13 -33.28 -42.72
CA LEU A 3 -65.40 -34.20 -43.85
C LEU A 3 -65.35 -35.69 -43.45
N GLN A 4 -64.49 -36.07 -42.49
CA GLN A 4 -64.40 -37.45 -42.00
C GLN A 4 -65.51 -37.79 -40.98
N LEU A 5 -66.05 -36.79 -40.29
CA LEU A 5 -67.15 -36.96 -39.34
C LEU A 5 -68.46 -37.27 -40.06
N GLY A 6 -68.72 -36.61 -41.19
CA GLY A 6 -69.90 -36.82 -42.04
C GLY A 6 -69.93 -38.20 -42.71
N GLU A 7 -68.77 -38.70 -43.15
CA GLU A 7 -68.66 -40.06 -43.72
C GLU A 7 -68.88 -41.15 -42.65
N ALA A 8 -68.37 -40.95 -41.42
CA ALA A 8 -68.56 -41.89 -40.33
C ALA A 8 -70.02 -41.96 -39.84
N THR A 9 -70.77 -40.84 -39.87
CA THR A 9 -72.20 -40.83 -39.51
C THR A 9 -73.06 -41.49 -40.58
N ALA A 10 -72.76 -41.26 -41.86
CA ALA A 10 -73.47 -41.89 -42.97
C ALA A 10 -73.26 -43.42 -43.00
N LEU A 11 -72.04 -43.89 -42.73
CA LEU A 11 -71.77 -45.33 -42.63
C LEU A 11 -72.52 -45.97 -41.46
N HIS A 12 -72.63 -45.27 -40.33
CA HIS A 12 -73.34 -45.75 -39.15
C HIS A 12 -74.85 -45.88 -39.37
N GLU A 13 -75.47 -44.99 -40.15
CA GLU A 13 -76.90 -45.07 -40.50
C GLU A 13 -77.20 -46.25 -41.43
N VAL A 14 -76.26 -46.58 -42.32
CA VAL A 14 -76.37 -47.76 -43.20
C VAL A 14 -76.24 -49.05 -42.40
N GLU A 15 -75.22 -49.16 -41.54
CA GLU A 15 -75.05 -50.33 -40.65
C GLU A 15 -76.25 -50.51 -39.71
N LYS A 16 -76.81 -49.41 -39.18
CA LYS A 16 -78.01 -49.46 -38.33
C LYS A 16 -79.21 -50.04 -39.07
N LYS A 17 -79.45 -49.61 -40.31
CA LYS A 17 -80.54 -50.13 -41.15
C LYS A 17 -80.37 -51.61 -41.46
N GLU A 18 -79.16 -52.04 -41.82
CA GLU A 18 -78.87 -53.45 -42.11
C GLU A 18 -79.03 -54.34 -40.87
N LEU A 19 -78.61 -53.86 -39.69
CA LEU A 19 -78.81 -54.57 -38.43
C LEU A 19 -80.30 -54.69 -38.07
N GLN A 20 -81.08 -53.63 -38.29
CA GLN A 20 -82.53 -53.61 -38.06
C GLN A 20 -83.25 -54.64 -38.94
N GLU A 21 -82.94 -54.70 -40.24
CA GLU A 21 -83.50 -55.68 -41.16
C GLU A 21 -83.10 -57.12 -40.81
N TYR A 22 -81.87 -57.34 -40.32
CA TYR A 22 -81.42 -58.65 -39.87
C TYR A 22 -82.20 -59.14 -38.65
N TYR A 23 -82.42 -58.27 -37.66
CA TYR A 23 -83.19 -58.61 -36.46
C TYR A 23 -84.68 -58.82 -36.74
N GLU A 24 -85.28 -58.03 -37.63
CA GLU A 24 -86.69 -58.23 -38.07
C GLU A 24 -86.90 -59.61 -38.70
N LYS A 25 -85.94 -60.07 -39.51
CA LYS A 25 -85.97 -61.44 -40.08
C LYS A 25 -85.76 -62.53 -39.02
N ALA A 26 -84.93 -62.29 -38.01
CA ALA A 26 -84.65 -63.26 -36.95
C ALA A 26 -85.82 -63.41 -35.97
N LEU A 27 -86.52 -62.32 -35.65
CA LEU A 27 -87.67 -62.28 -34.73
C LEU A 27 -88.89 -63.08 -35.22
N GLY A 28 -89.04 -63.25 -36.55
CA GLY A 28 -90.17 -63.97 -37.16
C GLY A 28 -90.20 -65.50 -36.93
N LYS A 29 -89.22 -66.09 -36.23
CA LYS A 29 -89.10 -67.56 -36.02
C LYS A 29 -88.95 -68.00 -34.56
N MET A 30 -89.13 -67.13 -33.58
CA MET A 30 -88.82 -67.38 -32.15
C MET A 30 -90.07 -67.31 -31.25
N ASP A 31 -90.05 -67.99 -30.10
CA ASP A 31 -91.14 -67.96 -29.10
C ASP A 31 -91.18 -66.62 -28.32
N CYS A 32 -92.33 -66.27 -27.75
CA CYS A 32 -92.66 -64.93 -27.22
C CYS A 32 -91.65 -64.41 -26.17
N LYS A 33 -91.05 -65.31 -25.37
CA LYS A 33 -90.04 -64.97 -24.35
C LYS A 33 -88.67 -64.64 -24.94
N ASP A 34 -88.29 -65.31 -26.04
CA ASP A 34 -87.03 -65.08 -26.74
C ASP A 34 -87.08 -63.80 -27.59
N GLN A 35 -88.27 -63.41 -28.08
CA GLN A 35 -88.49 -62.14 -28.77
C GLN A 35 -88.28 -60.92 -27.85
N GLU A 36 -88.71 -61.02 -26.59
CA GLU A 36 -88.56 -59.94 -25.61
C GLU A 36 -87.10 -59.72 -25.21
N ASP A 37 -86.34 -60.80 -25.01
CA ASP A 37 -84.91 -60.74 -24.70
C ASP A 37 -84.07 -60.30 -25.91
N ALA A 38 -84.43 -60.73 -27.13
CA ALA A 38 -83.81 -60.25 -28.37
C ALA A 38 -84.04 -58.73 -28.57
N MET A 39 -85.26 -58.24 -28.32
CA MET A 39 -85.57 -56.81 -28.43
C MET A 39 -84.87 -55.96 -27.36
N LYS A 40 -84.71 -56.48 -26.13
CA LYS A 40 -83.90 -55.83 -25.08
C LYS A 40 -82.42 -55.78 -25.47
N ARG A 41 -81.86 -56.88 -26.00
CA ARG A 41 -80.47 -56.92 -26.49
C ARG A 41 -80.26 -55.96 -27.65
N MET A 42 -81.19 -55.88 -28.60
CA MET A 42 -81.13 -54.93 -29.71
C MET A 42 -81.13 -53.48 -29.23
N LYS A 43 -82.01 -53.11 -28.29
CA LYS A 43 -82.00 -51.75 -27.70
C LYS A 43 -80.70 -51.42 -26.95
N VAL A 44 -80.10 -52.41 -26.29
CA VAL A 44 -78.81 -52.26 -25.61
C VAL A 44 -77.68 -52.09 -26.63
N GLU A 45 -77.68 -52.86 -27.72
CA GLU A 45 -76.69 -52.76 -28.81
C GLU A 45 -76.81 -51.42 -29.56
N GLU A 46 -78.03 -50.95 -29.84
CA GLU A 46 -78.28 -49.62 -30.41
C GLU A 46 -77.82 -48.47 -29.48
N SER A 47 -78.06 -48.60 -28.18
CA SER A 47 -77.60 -47.61 -27.20
C SER A 47 -76.08 -47.62 -27.07
N ARG A 48 -75.46 -48.81 -27.14
CA ARG A 48 -74.01 -48.99 -27.09
C ARG A 48 -73.33 -48.41 -28.33
N THR A 49 -73.88 -48.65 -29.52
CA THR A 49 -73.35 -48.10 -30.78
C THR A 49 -73.48 -46.57 -30.84
N MET A 50 -74.60 -45.99 -30.39
CA MET A 50 -74.72 -44.54 -30.23
C MET A 50 -73.74 -43.96 -29.20
N LEU A 51 -73.49 -44.68 -28.12
CA LEU A 51 -72.50 -44.25 -27.13
C LEU A 51 -71.08 -44.33 -27.69
N GLU A 52 -70.75 -45.40 -28.42
CA GLU A 52 -69.45 -45.57 -29.07
C GLU A 52 -69.18 -44.51 -30.15
N SER A 53 -70.20 -44.10 -30.92
CA SER A 53 -70.07 -43.01 -31.88
C SER A 53 -69.89 -41.66 -31.18
N SER A 54 -70.67 -41.38 -30.13
CA SER A 54 -70.52 -40.17 -29.31
C SER A 54 -69.15 -40.10 -28.63
N ILE A 55 -68.63 -41.22 -28.11
CA ILE A 55 -67.27 -41.33 -27.57
C ILE A 55 -66.23 -41.01 -28.63
N ARG A 56 -66.40 -41.48 -29.88
CA ARG A 56 -65.47 -41.15 -30.98
C ARG A 56 -65.48 -39.66 -31.32
N VAL A 57 -66.65 -39.03 -31.36
CA VAL A 57 -66.75 -37.57 -31.61
C VAL A 57 -66.05 -36.80 -30.49
N VAL A 58 -66.38 -37.09 -29.24
CA VAL A 58 -65.79 -36.43 -28.06
C VAL A 58 -64.28 -36.69 -27.97
N ALA A 59 -63.80 -37.88 -28.35
CA ALA A 59 -62.37 -38.19 -28.40
C ALA A 59 -61.64 -37.39 -29.50
N GLY A 60 -62.28 -37.17 -30.65
CA GLY A 60 -61.77 -36.31 -31.72
C GLY A 60 -61.68 -34.84 -31.28
N GLU A 61 -62.74 -34.31 -30.68
CA GLU A 61 -62.75 -32.96 -30.12
C GLU A 61 -61.70 -32.78 -29.01
N LEU A 62 -61.55 -33.77 -28.12
CA LEU A 62 -60.50 -33.79 -27.10
C LEU A 62 -59.10 -33.81 -27.69
N PHE A 63 -58.89 -34.52 -28.81
CA PHE A 63 -57.62 -34.56 -29.51
C PHE A 63 -57.28 -33.18 -30.10
N ASP A 64 -58.24 -32.53 -30.76
CA ASP A 64 -58.08 -31.20 -31.34
C ASP A 64 -57.80 -30.15 -30.26
N VAL A 65 -58.54 -30.17 -29.14
CA VAL A 65 -58.31 -29.28 -27.99
C VAL A 65 -56.94 -29.51 -27.36
N ARG A 66 -56.50 -30.76 -27.22
CA ARG A 66 -55.14 -31.06 -26.72
C ARG A 66 -54.06 -30.53 -27.65
N GLN A 67 -54.23 -30.70 -28.97
CA GLN A 67 -53.28 -30.19 -29.94
C GLN A 67 -53.20 -28.65 -29.89
N GLN A 68 -54.34 -27.96 -29.75
CA GLN A 68 -54.37 -26.50 -29.58
C GLN A 68 -53.72 -26.07 -28.27
N HIS A 69 -53.99 -26.77 -27.17
CA HIS A 69 -53.38 -26.50 -25.88
C HIS A 69 -51.85 -26.64 -25.92
N ASP A 70 -51.33 -27.70 -26.56
CA ASP A 70 -49.89 -27.92 -26.67
C ASP A 70 -49.20 -26.82 -27.50
N LYS A 71 -49.84 -26.37 -28.60
CA LYS A 71 -49.37 -25.21 -29.38
C LYS A 71 -49.34 -23.92 -28.54
N LEU A 72 -50.44 -23.60 -27.86
CA LEU A 72 -50.53 -22.42 -27.00
C LEU A 72 -49.51 -22.46 -25.85
N LYS A 73 -49.22 -23.66 -25.32
CA LYS A 73 -48.22 -23.86 -24.27
C LYS A 73 -46.80 -23.63 -24.77
N GLU A 74 -46.48 -24.04 -26.00
CA GLU A 74 -45.20 -23.74 -26.64
C GLU A 74 -45.05 -22.25 -26.94
N GLU A 75 -46.10 -21.60 -27.46
CA GLU A 75 -46.13 -20.16 -27.70
C GLU A 75 -45.95 -19.37 -26.39
N ALA A 76 -46.65 -19.76 -25.32
CA ALA A 76 -46.52 -19.13 -24.01
C ALA A 76 -45.10 -19.25 -23.44
N ARG A 77 -44.44 -20.41 -23.61
CA ARG A 77 -43.03 -20.60 -23.22
C ARG A 77 -42.09 -19.72 -24.04
N SER A 78 -42.33 -19.62 -25.35
CA SER A 78 -41.52 -18.77 -26.24
C SER A 78 -41.64 -17.29 -25.86
N LEU A 79 -42.86 -16.81 -25.65
CA LEU A 79 -43.14 -15.45 -25.18
C LEU A 79 -42.50 -15.16 -23.82
N GLN A 80 -42.60 -16.10 -22.87
CA GLN A 80 -41.99 -15.95 -21.55
C GLN A 80 -40.46 -15.85 -21.63
N ALA A 81 -39.81 -16.67 -22.46
CA ALA A 81 -38.36 -16.61 -22.66
C ALA A 81 -37.92 -15.29 -23.31
N LEU A 82 -38.73 -14.75 -24.24
CA LEU A 82 -38.45 -13.49 -24.93
C LEU A 82 -38.58 -12.30 -23.98
N LEU A 83 -39.64 -12.25 -23.18
CA LEU A 83 -39.85 -11.22 -22.16
C LEU A 83 -38.73 -11.19 -21.12
N LEU A 84 -38.36 -12.37 -20.59
CA LEU A 84 -37.27 -12.48 -19.61
C LEU A 84 -35.93 -12.02 -20.21
N GLY A 85 -35.68 -12.37 -21.48
CA GLY A 85 -34.48 -11.95 -22.20
C GLY A 85 -34.40 -10.44 -22.44
N GLU A 86 -35.53 -9.78 -22.72
CA GLU A 86 -35.61 -8.32 -22.86
C GLU A 86 -35.39 -7.60 -21.52
N GLU A 87 -36.05 -8.07 -20.45
CA GLU A 87 -35.87 -7.52 -19.11
C GLU A 87 -34.41 -7.66 -18.62
N MET A 88 -33.79 -8.83 -18.84
CA MET A 88 -32.38 -9.05 -18.50
C MET A 88 -31.45 -8.12 -19.28
N LYS A 89 -31.68 -7.91 -20.57
CA LYS A 89 -30.88 -6.97 -21.38
C LYS A 89 -31.01 -5.53 -20.91
N GLN A 90 -32.23 -5.09 -20.56
CA GLN A 90 -32.46 -3.75 -20.04
C GLN A 90 -31.75 -3.55 -18.69
N LEU A 91 -31.83 -4.55 -17.80
CA LEU A 91 -31.14 -4.52 -16.51
C LEU A 91 -29.62 -4.48 -16.69
N GLU A 92 -29.07 -5.30 -17.59
CA GLU A 92 -27.64 -5.33 -17.90
C GLU A 92 -27.16 -3.98 -18.44
N GLN A 93 -27.90 -3.36 -19.38
CA GLN A 93 -27.59 -2.03 -19.89
C GLN A 93 -27.63 -0.96 -18.78
N ALA A 94 -28.63 -1.02 -17.89
CA ALA A 94 -28.75 -0.09 -16.78
C ALA A 94 -27.59 -0.22 -15.78
N ILE A 95 -27.20 -1.46 -15.43
CA ILE A 95 -26.07 -1.73 -14.53
C ILE A 95 -24.76 -1.26 -15.17
N CYS A 96 -24.51 -1.61 -16.44
CA CYS A 96 -23.32 -1.18 -17.17
C CYS A 96 -23.23 0.35 -17.26
N GLY A 97 -24.35 1.03 -17.51
CA GLY A 97 -24.41 2.49 -17.51
C GLY A 97 -24.09 3.09 -16.13
N GLN A 98 -24.65 2.55 -15.06
CA GLN A 98 -24.37 3.00 -13.70
C GLN A 98 -22.91 2.77 -13.30
N ILE A 99 -22.37 1.57 -13.54
CA ILE A 99 -20.96 1.24 -13.28
C ILE A 99 -20.05 2.16 -14.07
N GLY A 100 -20.30 2.36 -15.37
CA GLY A 100 -19.51 3.27 -16.20
C GLY A 100 -19.50 4.71 -15.67
N SER A 101 -20.66 5.23 -15.27
CA SER A 101 -20.76 6.57 -14.68
C SER A 101 -20.05 6.69 -13.32
N LEU A 102 -20.07 5.63 -12.51
CA LEU A 102 -19.37 5.60 -11.23
C LEU A 102 -17.85 5.51 -11.43
N CYS A 103 -17.39 4.65 -12.34
CA CYS A 103 -15.98 4.53 -12.71
C CYS A 103 -15.44 5.86 -13.23
N GLY A 104 -16.15 6.53 -14.15
CA GLY A 104 -15.73 7.84 -14.67
C GLY A 104 -15.59 8.89 -13.57
N ARG A 105 -16.56 8.98 -12.65
CA ARG A 105 -16.45 9.91 -11.51
C ARG A 105 -15.26 9.58 -10.59
N MET A 106 -15.02 8.30 -10.30
CA MET A 106 -13.87 7.92 -9.48
C MET A 106 -12.53 8.21 -10.17
N GLU A 107 -12.46 8.07 -11.50
CA GLU A 107 -11.26 8.41 -12.26
C GLU A 107 -10.99 9.92 -12.24
N GLU A 108 -12.02 10.74 -12.46
CA GLU A 108 -11.93 12.21 -12.35
C GLU A 108 -11.51 12.64 -10.93
N GLU A 109 -12.15 12.10 -9.88
CA GLU A 109 -11.79 12.41 -8.49
C GLU A 109 -10.35 11.99 -8.16
N LYS A 110 -9.91 10.82 -8.66
CA LYS A 110 -8.52 10.35 -8.48
C LYS A 110 -7.52 11.27 -9.17
N GLU A 111 -7.82 11.71 -10.39
CA GLU A 111 -6.94 12.60 -11.15
C GLU A 111 -6.85 13.98 -10.48
N GLU A 112 -7.99 14.54 -10.07
CA GLU A 112 -8.02 15.81 -9.34
C GLU A 112 -7.28 15.73 -8.00
N ALA A 113 -7.49 14.65 -7.22
CA ALA A 113 -6.77 14.43 -5.98
C ALA A 113 -5.26 14.29 -6.21
N SER A 114 -4.84 13.61 -7.29
CA SER A 114 -3.43 13.46 -7.66
C SER A 114 -2.80 14.79 -8.03
N GLU A 115 -3.48 15.65 -8.79
CA GLU A 115 -2.98 16.99 -9.12
C GLU A 115 -2.87 17.89 -7.89
N ARG A 116 -3.87 17.87 -7.00
CA ARG A 116 -3.81 18.62 -5.74
C ARG A 116 -2.64 18.17 -4.89
N LEU A 117 -2.42 16.85 -4.77
CA LEU A 117 -1.28 16.29 -4.04
C LEU A 117 0.06 16.73 -4.64
N LYS A 118 0.22 16.76 -5.96
CA LYS A 118 1.44 17.27 -6.63
C LYS A 118 1.73 18.72 -6.27
N LYS A 119 0.70 19.58 -6.31
CA LYS A 119 0.82 21.01 -5.95
C LYS A 119 1.23 21.16 -4.49
N GLU A 120 0.58 20.42 -3.60
CA GLU A 120 0.85 20.45 -2.16
C GLU A 120 2.28 19.98 -1.83
N ILE A 121 2.77 18.91 -2.47
CA ILE A 121 4.14 18.42 -2.26
C ILE A 121 5.17 19.47 -2.69
N THR A 122 4.94 20.10 -3.84
CA THR A 122 5.83 21.14 -4.38
C THR A 122 5.87 22.35 -3.46
N GLU A 123 4.71 22.78 -2.98
CA GLU A 123 4.61 23.93 -2.08
C GLU A 123 5.16 23.63 -0.69
N ARG A 124 4.89 22.44 -0.15
CA ARG A 124 5.48 21.97 1.12
C ARG A 124 7.01 22.00 1.07
N ARG A 125 7.61 21.54 -0.03
CA ARG A 125 9.07 21.60 -0.23
C ARG A 125 9.56 23.04 -0.26
N ARG A 126 8.87 23.93 -0.98
CA ARG A 126 9.21 25.36 -1.06
C ARG A 126 9.15 26.04 0.31
N LEU A 127 8.06 25.82 1.04
CA LEU A 127 7.85 26.39 2.38
C LEU A 127 8.85 25.84 3.39
N HIS A 128 9.14 24.54 3.35
CA HIS A 128 10.16 23.93 4.20
C HIS A 128 11.52 24.60 4.02
N ASN A 129 11.95 24.78 2.76
CA ASN A 129 13.22 25.45 2.45
C ASN A 129 13.23 26.90 2.94
N LEU A 130 12.15 27.65 2.71
CA LEU A 130 12.02 29.02 3.19
C LEU A 130 12.11 29.10 4.71
N VAL A 131 11.46 28.18 5.43
CA VAL A 131 11.55 28.12 6.90
C VAL A 131 12.98 27.82 7.36
N GLN A 132 13.71 26.93 6.67
CA GLN A 132 15.12 26.66 7.01
C GLN A 132 16.02 27.89 6.74
N GLU A 133 15.82 28.59 5.62
CA GLU A 133 16.55 29.82 5.31
C GLU A 133 16.28 30.93 6.34
N LEU A 134 15.03 31.13 6.72
CA LEU A 134 14.62 32.13 7.73
C LEU A 134 15.15 31.80 9.13
N ARG A 135 15.27 30.51 9.47
CA ARG A 135 15.92 30.07 10.72
C ARG A 135 17.45 30.18 10.68
N GLY A 136 18.03 30.49 9.52
CA GLY A 136 19.47 30.58 9.33
C GLY A 136 20.08 29.28 8.80
N ASN A 137 20.93 29.44 7.77
CA ASN A 137 21.67 28.34 7.14
C ASN A 137 22.78 27.76 8.02
N ILE A 138 23.22 28.53 9.03
CA ILE A 138 24.17 28.11 10.05
C ILE A 138 23.52 28.36 11.40
N ARG A 139 23.43 27.31 12.21
CA ARG A 139 22.88 27.34 13.56
C ARG A 139 23.85 26.74 14.56
N VAL A 140 23.93 27.32 15.74
CA VAL A 140 24.81 26.90 16.83
C VAL A 140 23.94 26.57 18.04
N PHE A 141 23.97 25.29 18.43
CA PHE A 141 23.30 24.80 19.63
C PHE A 141 24.31 24.57 20.74
N CYS A 142 23.96 25.00 21.96
CA CYS A 142 24.71 24.68 23.16
C CYS A 142 24.03 23.53 23.90
N ARG A 143 24.76 22.44 24.20
CA ARG A 143 24.23 21.32 24.97
C ARG A 143 25.07 21.06 26.20
N ILE A 144 24.46 21.22 27.37
CA ILE A 144 25.13 20.98 28.65
C ILE A 144 24.82 19.57 29.13
N ARG A 145 25.85 18.74 29.32
CA ARG A 145 25.67 17.40 29.87
C ARG A 145 25.39 17.45 31.39
N PRO A 146 24.68 16.44 31.94
CA PRO A 146 24.63 16.23 33.38
C PRO A 146 26.01 16.06 34.01
N LEU A 147 26.15 16.48 35.28
CA LEU A 147 27.30 16.15 36.09
C LEU A 147 27.38 14.62 36.28
N SER A 148 28.57 14.06 36.16
CA SER A 148 28.76 12.62 36.41
C SER A 148 28.71 12.34 37.91
N GLN A 149 28.35 11.11 38.31
CA GLN A 149 28.37 10.72 39.72
C GLN A 149 29.74 10.96 40.38
N ARG A 150 30.83 10.74 39.63
CA ARG A 150 32.19 11.05 40.09
C ARG A 150 32.37 12.54 40.36
N ASN A 151 31.93 13.41 39.46
CA ASN A 151 32.03 14.86 39.66
C ASN A 151 31.21 15.33 40.88
N LEU A 152 30.05 14.74 41.12
CA LEU A 152 29.23 15.03 42.31
C LEU A 152 29.93 14.59 43.60
N GLN A 153 30.59 13.43 43.61
CA GLN A 153 31.39 12.94 44.74
C GLN A 153 32.61 13.83 45.00
N ASP A 154 33.22 14.36 43.95
CA ASP A 154 34.34 15.30 44.02
C ASP A 154 33.89 16.72 44.41
N GLY A 155 32.59 16.94 44.68
CA GLY A 155 32.03 18.21 45.13
C GLY A 155 31.84 19.25 44.03
N ALA A 156 31.88 18.86 42.75
CA ALA A 156 31.66 19.77 41.63
C ALA A 156 30.22 20.34 41.65
N GLN A 157 30.12 21.64 41.36
CA GLN A 157 28.86 22.37 41.27
C GLN A 157 28.64 22.85 39.83
N SER A 158 27.38 23.04 39.43
CA SER A 158 27.09 23.69 38.15
C SER A 158 27.51 25.16 38.23
N VAL A 159 28.31 25.60 37.26
CA VAL A 159 28.69 27.01 37.09
C VAL A 159 27.83 27.70 36.02
N VAL A 160 26.83 27.00 35.47
CA VAL A 160 25.95 27.54 34.42
C VAL A 160 24.50 27.57 34.88
N SER A 161 23.78 28.57 34.38
CA SER A 161 22.32 28.72 34.50
C SER A 161 21.72 29.07 33.14
N PHE A 162 20.40 28.86 33.02
CA PHE A 162 19.68 28.90 31.75
C PHE A 162 18.53 29.91 31.85
N PRO A 163 18.78 31.22 31.64
CA PRO A 163 17.73 32.25 31.74
C PRO A 163 16.60 32.07 30.70
N SER A 164 16.93 31.51 29.53
CA SER A 164 15.98 31.23 28.46
C SER A 164 16.47 30.07 27.59
N GLU A 165 15.67 29.69 26.59
CA GLU A 165 16.00 28.65 25.63
C GLU A 165 17.16 29.01 24.68
N THR A 166 17.58 30.27 24.63
CA THR A 166 18.62 30.78 23.73
C THR A 166 19.79 31.41 24.46
N GLU A 167 19.76 31.45 25.80
CA GLU A 167 20.76 32.12 26.62
C GLU A 167 21.37 31.19 27.66
N LEU A 168 22.70 31.19 27.75
CA LEU A 168 23.49 30.51 28.77
C LEU A 168 24.23 31.54 29.61
N LEU A 169 24.06 31.49 30.92
CA LEU A 169 24.77 32.37 31.87
C LEU A 169 25.82 31.56 32.65
N LEU A 170 27.09 31.89 32.44
CA LEU A 170 28.24 31.30 33.13
C LEU A 170 28.63 32.14 34.34
N ASP A 171 28.73 31.52 35.51
CA ASP A 171 29.27 32.10 36.75
C ASP A 171 30.76 31.74 36.88
N ASN A 172 31.63 32.73 36.70
CA ASN A 172 33.06 32.59 36.91
C ASN A 172 33.48 33.30 38.22
N GLY A 173 33.04 32.75 39.36
CA GLY A 173 33.39 33.25 40.69
C GLY A 173 32.78 34.62 41.01
N GLY A 174 31.48 34.79 40.69
CA GLY A 174 30.71 36.02 40.86
C GLY A 174 30.76 36.96 39.66
N LYS A 175 31.55 36.62 38.62
CA LYS A 175 31.53 37.32 37.32
C LYS A 175 30.66 36.55 36.34
N TYR A 176 29.47 37.06 36.08
CA TYR A 176 28.54 36.48 35.15
C TYR A 176 28.87 36.85 33.70
N GLN A 177 28.91 35.85 32.81
CA GLN A 177 29.05 36.02 31.38
C GLN A 177 27.86 35.37 30.68
N SER A 178 27.16 36.14 29.83
CA SER A 178 26.04 35.65 29.04
C SER A 178 26.51 35.30 27.62
N PHE A 179 26.04 34.16 27.12
CA PHE A 179 26.26 33.67 25.77
C PHE A 179 24.91 33.38 25.10
N GLN A 180 24.76 33.83 23.85
CA GLN A 180 23.55 33.60 23.05
C GLN A 180 23.80 32.52 22.00
N PHE A 181 22.80 31.65 21.83
CA PHE A 181 22.79 30.53 20.89
C PHE A 181 21.42 30.43 20.23
N ASP A 182 21.32 29.69 19.12
CA ASP A 182 20.01 29.41 18.49
C ASP A 182 19.15 28.51 19.39
N ARG A 183 19.78 27.64 20.17
CA ARG A 183 19.15 26.81 21.20
C ARG A 183 20.16 26.42 22.27
N VAL A 184 19.73 26.44 23.53
CA VAL A 184 20.45 25.93 24.69
C VAL A 184 19.68 24.75 25.28
N PHE A 185 20.33 23.60 25.35
CA PHE A 185 19.84 22.38 25.97
C PHE A 185 20.49 22.22 27.35
N ASP A 186 19.65 22.25 28.38
CA ASP A 186 20.06 22.04 29.76
C ASP A 186 20.34 20.53 30.04
N PRO A 187 20.89 20.18 31.22
CA PRO A 187 21.15 18.79 31.59
C PRO A 187 19.96 17.83 31.58
N SER A 188 18.72 18.34 31.65
CA SER A 188 17.51 17.51 31.59
C SER A 188 17.08 17.19 30.15
N SER A 189 17.68 17.85 29.16
CA SER A 189 17.31 17.70 27.75
C SER A 189 17.69 16.32 27.19
N THR A 190 16.72 15.65 26.58
CA THR A 190 16.87 14.29 26.05
C THR A 190 17.52 14.26 24.66
N GLN A 191 18.00 13.08 24.23
CA GLN A 191 18.49 12.88 22.86
C GLN A 191 17.42 13.18 21.80
N GLU A 192 16.16 12.85 22.10
CA GLU A 192 15.02 13.11 21.24
C GLU A 192 14.75 14.61 21.05
N GLN A 193 14.80 15.38 22.13
CA GLN A 193 14.64 16.84 22.06
C GLN A 193 15.76 17.49 21.25
N VAL A 194 17.00 17.03 21.40
CA VAL A 194 18.12 17.49 20.58
C VAL A 194 17.91 17.14 19.11
N PHE A 195 17.47 15.90 18.83
CA PHE A 195 17.21 15.47 17.46
C PHE A 195 16.08 16.27 16.82
N THR A 196 15.00 16.58 17.55
CA THR A 196 13.84 17.33 17.05
C THR A 196 14.24 18.68 16.44
N GLU A 197 15.22 19.39 17.00
CA GLU A 197 15.71 20.65 16.43
C GLU A 197 16.55 20.46 15.14
N THR A 198 17.16 19.28 14.98
CA THR A 198 17.97 18.92 13.81
C THR A 198 17.19 18.17 12.72
N GLN A 199 16.05 17.56 13.07
CA GLN A 199 15.23 16.73 12.17
C GLN A 199 14.87 17.45 10.87
N PRO A 200 14.43 18.74 10.87
CA PRO A 200 14.08 19.43 9.62
C PRO A 200 15.26 19.54 8.65
N LEU A 201 16.50 19.66 9.16
CA LEU A 201 17.71 19.68 8.33
C LEU A 201 17.96 18.30 7.73
N VAL A 202 17.86 17.24 8.54
CA VAL A 202 18.02 15.86 8.07
C VAL A 202 17.04 15.56 6.93
N VAL A 203 15.78 15.95 7.08
CA VAL A 203 14.76 15.74 6.04
C VAL A 203 15.06 16.51 4.75
N SER A 204 15.65 17.72 4.82
CA SER A 204 16.04 18.49 3.63
C SER A 204 17.00 17.73 2.70
N VAL A 205 17.77 16.78 3.23
CA VAL A 205 18.69 15.94 2.44
C VAL A 205 17.92 15.11 1.40
N MET A 206 16.71 14.65 1.74
CA MET A 206 15.82 13.91 0.83
C MET A 206 15.32 14.76 -0.35
N ASP A 207 15.40 16.09 -0.19
CA ASP A 207 15.04 17.08 -1.19
C ASP A 207 16.27 17.64 -1.94
N GLY A 208 17.46 17.05 -1.74
CA GLY A 208 18.68 17.39 -2.49
C GLY A 208 19.57 18.45 -1.86
N PHE A 209 19.38 18.76 -0.57
CA PHE A 209 20.25 19.69 0.14
C PHE A 209 21.45 18.98 0.77
N ASN A 210 22.56 19.72 0.91
CA ASN A 210 23.73 19.27 1.65
C ASN A 210 23.67 19.82 3.07
N VAL A 211 23.82 18.94 4.06
CA VAL A 211 23.70 19.26 5.48
C VAL A 211 24.90 18.70 6.23
N CYS A 212 25.45 19.51 7.12
CA CYS A 212 26.52 19.10 8.04
C CYS A 212 26.10 19.39 9.48
N ILE A 213 26.16 18.38 10.34
CA ILE A 213 25.92 18.51 11.78
C ILE A 213 27.22 18.20 12.49
N PHE A 214 27.73 19.16 13.26
CA PHE A 214 28.98 19.04 14.00
C PHE A 214 28.72 18.94 15.50
N ALA A 215 29.34 17.96 16.15
CA ALA A 215 29.52 17.96 17.59
C ALA A 215 30.93 18.50 17.92
N TYR A 216 30.98 19.60 18.67
CA TYR A 216 32.21 20.27 19.10
C TYR A 216 32.25 20.41 20.62
N GLY A 217 33.46 20.40 21.19
CA GLY A 217 33.70 20.60 22.62
C GLY A 217 34.87 19.76 23.11
N GLN A 218 35.34 20.04 24.32
CA GLN A 218 36.48 19.33 24.91
C GLN A 218 36.21 17.83 25.11
N THR A 219 37.27 17.05 25.33
CA THR A 219 37.16 15.66 25.77
C THR A 219 36.27 15.53 27.02
N GLY A 220 35.32 14.58 26.98
CA GLY A 220 34.35 14.36 28.04
C GLY A 220 33.16 15.34 28.09
N SER A 221 33.00 16.24 27.11
CA SER A 221 31.84 17.16 27.04
C SER A 221 30.53 16.49 26.62
N GLY A 222 30.58 15.29 26.03
CA GLY A 222 29.39 14.58 25.56
C GLY A 222 29.16 14.59 24.04
N LYS A 223 30.20 14.87 23.22
CA LYS A 223 30.11 14.84 21.74
C LYS A 223 29.63 13.49 21.20
N THR A 224 30.35 12.41 21.52
CA THR A 224 30.00 11.05 21.11
C THR A 224 28.64 10.62 21.66
N PHE A 225 28.30 11.00 22.90
CA PHE A 225 26.96 10.78 23.45
C PHE A 225 25.88 11.47 22.61
N THR A 226 26.11 12.71 22.17
CA THR A 226 25.15 13.45 21.33
C THR A 226 24.99 12.82 19.95
N MET A 227 26.10 12.42 19.31
CA MET A 227 26.07 11.90 17.95
C MET A 227 25.63 10.43 17.90
N GLN A 228 26.29 9.54 18.66
CA GLN A 228 26.01 8.10 18.63
C GLN A 228 24.96 7.69 19.66
N GLY A 229 24.98 8.28 20.85
CA GLY A 229 24.19 7.80 22.00
C GLY A 229 24.84 6.62 22.71
N TYR A 230 24.12 6.04 23.68
CA TYR A 230 24.54 4.83 24.40
C TYR A 230 23.34 3.88 24.59
N ASN A 231 23.61 2.59 24.57
CA ASN A 231 22.61 1.52 24.77
C ASN A 231 21.43 1.67 23.78
N GLN A 232 20.21 1.72 24.30
CA GLN A 232 18.98 1.87 23.50
C GLN A 232 18.62 3.34 23.20
N ASP A 233 19.30 4.32 23.80
CA ASP A 233 19.04 5.75 23.55
C ASP A 233 20.00 6.29 22.48
N GLY A 234 19.62 6.04 21.22
CA GLY A 234 20.36 6.47 20.05
C GLY A 234 20.49 8.00 19.97
N GLY A 235 21.66 8.46 19.54
CA GLY A 235 21.93 9.88 19.29
C GLY A 235 21.43 10.36 17.94
N VAL A 236 21.93 11.53 17.53
CA VAL A 236 21.58 12.16 16.25
C VAL A 236 21.83 11.23 15.05
N ASN A 237 22.88 10.40 15.08
CA ASN A 237 23.23 9.47 14.00
C ASN A 237 22.11 8.46 13.72
N THR A 238 21.71 7.70 14.73
CA THR A 238 20.69 6.65 14.59
C THR A 238 19.33 7.26 14.29
N ARG A 239 18.97 8.34 14.99
CA ARG A 239 17.68 9.02 14.81
C ARG A 239 17.55 9.65 13.43
N ALA A 240 18.64 10.22 12.89
CA ALA A 240 18.66 10.75 11.53
C ALA A 240 18.39 9.66 10.49
N LEU A 241 19.07 8.51 10.59
CA LEU A 241 18.86 7.40 9.66
C LEU A 241 17.45 6.80 9.77
N GLN A 242 16.93 6.65 10.99
CA GLN A 242 15.53 6.24 11.22
C GLN A 242 14.55 7.18 10.54
N GLU A 243 14.72 8.50 10.71
CA GLU A 243 13.88 9.51 10.07
C GLU A 243 13.96 9.44 8.55
N LEU A 244 15.16 9.27 7.98
CA LEU A 244 15.33 9.15 6.54
C LEU A 244 14.56 7.94 5.99
N PHE A 245 14.64 6.77 6.63
CA PHE A 245 13.86 5.60 6.20
C PHE A 245 12.36 5.78 6.39
N GLN A 246 11.90 6.44 7.46
CA GLN A 246 10.49 6.79 7.62
C GLN A 246 10.01 7.71 6.47
N VAL A 247 10.83 8.67 6.05
CA VAL A 247 10.51 9.55 4.90
C VAL A 247 10.48 8.76 3.59
N VAL A 248 11.36 7.76 3.40
CA VAL A 248 11.30 6.84 2.24
C VAL A 248 9.95 6.13 2.20
N GLU A 249 9.53 5.54 3.32
CA GLU A 249 8.25 4.83 3.42
C GLU A 249 7.05 5.76 3.18
N GLN A 250 7.03 6.94 3.80
CA GLN A 250 5.94 7.92 3.65
C GLN A 250 5.81 8.45 2.21
N ARG A 251 6.91 8.50 1.45
CA ARG A 251 6.94 9.00 0.07
C ARG A 251 6.92 7.87 -0.98
N ALA A 252 6.69 6.62 -0.55
CA ALA A 252 6.62 5.46 -1.43
C ALA A 252 5.57 5.65 -2.54
N GLY A 253 5.92 5.23 -3.76
CA GLY A 253 5.08 5.39 -4.95
C GLY A 253 5.14 6.77 -5.61
N MET A 254 5.67 7.79 -4.92
CA MET A 254 5.91 9.12 -5.50
C MET A 254 7.39 9.36 -5.80
N TYR A 255 8.26 8.80 -4.96
CA TYR A 255 9.70 8.90 -5.08
C TYR A 255 10.35 7.52 -4.96
N GLU A 256 11.40 7.31 -5.76
CA GLU A 256 12.36 6.23 -5.56
C GLU A 256 13.63 6.81 -4.94
N TYR A 257 14.11 6.17 -3.88
CA TYR A 257 15.29 6.60 -3.14
C TYR A 257 16.39 5.55 -3.20
N GLU A 258 17.63 6.01 -3.40
CA GLU A 258 18.84 5.22 -3.21
C GLU A 258 19.66 5.89 -2.09
N ILE A 259 19.82 5.19 -0.97
CA ILE A 259 20.58 5.66 0.19
C ILE A 259 21.90 4.89 0.26
N LYS A 260 23.01 5.62 0.35
CA LYS A 260 24.34 5.05 0.55
C LYS A 260 25.00 5.68 1.77
N MET A 261 25.92 4.94 2.38
CA MET A 261 26.60 5.35 3.59
C MET A 261 28.12 5.16 3.46
N SER A 262 28.88 6.09 4.03
CA SER A 262 30.32 5.92 4.28
C SER A 262 30.65 6.30 5.71
N LEU A 263 31.68 5.68 6.28
CA LEU A 263 32.16 6.02 7.61
C LEU A 263 33.67 6.24 7.59
N LEU A 264 34.07 7.47 7.89
CA LEU A 264 35.44 7.96 7.75
C LEU A 264 35.99 8.38 9.12
N GLU A 265 37.26 8.06 9.36
CA GLU A 265 38.03 8.58 10.48
C GLU A 265 39.17 9.46 9.97
N ILE A 266 39.39 10.60 10.63
CA ILE A 266 40.59 11.42 10.45
C ILE A 266 41.40 11.34 11.74
N TYR A 267 42.60 10.80 11.64
CA TYR A 267 43.54 10.74 12.75
C TYR A 267 44.94 11.16 12.30
N ASN A 268 45.49 12.17 12.98
CA ASN A 268 46.82 12.72 12.68
C ASN A 268 46.96 13.04 11.18
N GLU A 269 45.99 13.77 10.63
CA GLU A 269 45.88 14.12 9.21
C GLU A 269 45.78 12.93 8.22
N ASN A 270 45.67 11.70 8.70
CA ASN A 270 45.47 10.53 7.85
C ASN A 270 43.99 10.14 7.82
N ILE A 271 43.49 9.88 6.61
CA ILE A 271 42.13 9.44 6.37
C ILE A 271 42.08 7.91 6.41
N ARG A 272 41.11 7.36 7.14
CA ARG A 272 40.85 5.93 7.23
C ARG A 272 39.40 5.62 6.92
N ASP A 273 39.20 4.58 6.13
CA ASP A 273 37.89 4.00 5.87
C ASP A 273 37.55 3.00 6.98
N LEU A 274 36.48 3.27 7.72
CA LEU A 274 36.05 2.42 8.83
C LEU A 274 35.13 1.27 8.37
N ILE A 275 34.63 1.28 7.14
CA ILE A 275 33.79 0.18 6.61
C ILE A 275 34.66 -0.88 5.95
N GLN A 276 35.51 -0.49 4.99
CA GLN A 276 36.46 -1.39 4.34
C GLN A 276 37.86 -0.75 4.39
N PRO A 277 38.61 -0.92 5.49
CA PRO A 277 39.91 -0.30 5.68
C PRO A 277 40.98 -0.83 4.71
N LYS A 278 40.76 -2.04 4.16
CA LYS A 278 41.70 -2.74 3.29
C LYS A 278 41.21 -2.78 1.84
N ASP A 279 42.15 -2.77 0.91
CA ASP A 279 41.88 -2.97 -0.52
C ASP A 279 41.69 -4.47 -0.86
N ASP A 280 41.46 -4.76 -2.14
CA ASP A 280 41.24 -6.13 -2.65
C ASP A 280 42.47 -7.05 -2.42
N ASN A 281 43.66 -6.47 -2.23
CA ASN A 281 44.89 -7.19 -1.93
C ASN A 281 45.14 -7.37 -0.42
N GLY A 282 44.28 -6.81 0.43
CA GLY A 282 44.38 -6.86 1.89
C GLY A 282 45.32 -5.81 2.50
N GLU A 283 45.79 -4.84 1.72
CA GLU A 283 46.64 -3.73 2.18
C GLU A 283 45.79 -2.55 2.68
N GLU A 284 46.30 -1.72 3.60
CA GLU A 284 45.61 -0.51 4.04
C GLU A 284 45.44 0.48 2.89
N LYS A 285 44.20 0.96 2.70
CA LYS A 285 43.91 1.97 1.67
C LYS A 285 44.62 3.28 2.01
N LYS A 286 45.32 3.85 1.03
CA LYS A 286 45.81 5.23 1.08
C LYS A 286 44.76 6.16 0.51
N LEU A 287 44.14 6.95 1.39
CA LEU A 287 43.01 7.82 1.06
C LEU A 287 43.44 9.28 1.18
N ASP A 288 43.26 10.03 0.10
CA ASP A 288 43.57 11.47 0.02
C ASP A 288 42.35 12.25 -0.49
N VAL A 289 42.18 13.49 -0.02
CA VAL A 289 41.17 14.39 -0.54
C VAL A 289 41.56 14.87 -1.94
N LYS A 290 40.63 14.78 -2.89
CA LYS A 290 40.78 15.31 -4.25
C LYS A 290 39.61 16.22 -4.60
N ILE A 291 39.83 17.08 -5.59
CA ILE A 291 38.76 17.90 -6.19
C ILE A 291 38.09 17.06 -7.28
N ALA A 292 36.77 16.90 -7.18
CA ALA A 292 35.99 16.20 -8.18
C ALA A 292 35.88 17.03 -9.48
N PRO A 293 35.78 16.38 -10.66
CA PRO A 293 35.64 17.09 -11.95
C PRO A 293 34.45 18.04 -12.00
N GLU A 294 33.41 17.74 -11.25
CA GLU A 294 32.12 18.43 -11.19
C GLU A 294 32.14 19.63 -10.22
N GLY A 295 33.28 19.87 -9.57
CA GLY A 295 33.39 20.77 -8.42
C GLY A 295 33.11 20.05 -7.10
N GLY A 296 33.73 20.53 -6.03
CA GLY A 296 33.64 19.93 -4.68
C GLY A 296 34.76 18.93 -4.37
N THR A 297 34.80 18.49 -3.11
CA THR A 297 35.82 17.57 -2.59
C THR A 297 35.30 16.14 -2.50
N CYS A 298 36.13 15.17 -2.88
CA CYS A 298 35.86 13.74 -2.71
C CYS A 298 37.09 13.02 -2.15
N VAL A 299 36.90 11.82 -1.63
CA VAL A 299 37.97 10.93 -1.19
C VAL A 299 37.91 9.68 -2.06
N PRO A 300 38.65 9.61 -3.18
CA PRO A 300 38.63 8.45 -4.06
C PRO A 300 39.09 7.19 -3.33
N GLY A 301 38.40 6.07 -3.56
CA GLY A 301 38.69 4.79 -2.89
C GLY A 301 37.99 4.61 -1.53
N MET A 302 37.31 5.66 -1.03
CA MET A 302 36.45 5.55 0.14
C MET A 302 35.27 4.62 -0.14
N SER A 303 34.98 3.70 0.77
CA SER A 303 33.82 2.80 0.63
C SER A 303 32.53 3.56 0.78
N ILE A 304 31.63 3.34 -0.19
CA ILE A 304 30.27 3.87 -0.19
C ILE A 304 29.34 2.67 -0.36
N THR A 305 28.66 2.29 0.71
CA THR A 305 27.84 1.06 0.76
C THR A 305 26.36 1.42 0.69
N PRO A 306 25.55 0.82 -0.20
CA PRO A 306 24.11 1.01 -0.20
C PRO A 306 23.50 0.42 1.08
N VAL A 307 22.49 1.10 1.64
CA VAL A 307 21.74 0.64 2.81
C VAL A 307 20.25 0.67 2.49
N ASN A 308 19.55 -0.43 2.78
CA ASN A 308 18.13 -0.60 2.47
C ASN A 308 17.26 -0.71 3.74
N SER A 309 17.89 -0.90 4.90
CA SER A 309 17.21 -1.04 6.18
C SER A 309 18.01 -0.42 7.33
N MET A 310 17.35 -0.25 8.47
CA MET A 310 18.04 0.11 9.71
C MET A 310 19.00 -0.97 10.21
N ASP A 311 18.75 -2.24 9.90
CA ASP A 311 19.65 -3.34 10.29
C ASP A 311 20.99 -3.22 9.53
N ASP A 312 20.96 -2.95 8.22
CA ASP A 312 22.16 -2.70 7.41
C ASP A 312 23.00 -1.55 8.00
N VAL A 313 22.32 -0.50 8.46
CA VAL A 313 22.95 0.67 9.10
C VAL A 313 23.64 0.27 10.40
N LEU A 314 22.93 -0.46 11.27
CA LEU A 314 23.47 -0.86 12.57
C LEU A 314 24.68 -1.79 12.41
N ASP A 315 24.64 -2.71 11.45
CA ASP A 315 25.75 -3.61 11.13
C ASP A 315 26.98 -2.84 10.63
N LEU A 316 26.78 -1.84 9.76
CA LEU A 316 27.87 -1.00 9.26
C LEU A 316 28.45 -0.08 10.36
N LEU A 317 27.61 0.45 11.25
CA LEU A 317 28.08 1.23 12.40
C LEU A 317 28.88 0.34 13.38
N ALA A 318 28.43 -0.88 13.64
CA ALA A 318 29.14 -1.84 14.47
C ALA A 318 30.49 -2.27 13.85
N THR A 319 30.50 -2.51 12.54
CA THR A 319 31.73 -2.79 11.77
C THR A 319 32.70 -1.62 11.87
N GLY A 320 32.18 -0.40 11.71
CA GLY A 320 32.92 0.85 11.85
C GLY A 320 33.61 1.01 13.19
N GLU A 321 32.85 0.84 14.28
CA GLU A 321 33.37 0.94 15.64
C GLU A 321 34.37 -0.19 15.94
N SER A 322 34.14 -1.40 15.44
CA SER A 322 35.09 -2.51 15.56
C SER A 322 36.42 -2.18 14.88
N ASN A 323 36.40 -1.70 13.64
CA ASN A 323 37.60 -1.31 12.91
C ASN A 323 38.32 -0.13 13.57
N ARG A 324 37.56 0.85 14.07
CA ARG A 324 38.08 1.95 14.90
C ARG A 324 38.74 1.42 16.17
N SER A 325 38.21 0.35 16.75
CA SER A 325 38.74 -0.29 17.95
C SER A 325 39.99 -1.14 17.73
N VAL A 326 40.13 -1.82 16.59
CA VAL A 326 41.30 -2.67 16.28
C VAL A 326 42.56 -1.84 16.05
N GLY A 327 42.41 -0.59 15.59
CA GLY A 327 43.51 0.39 15.58
C GLY A 327 44.02 0.79 16.98
N ARG A 328 43.37 0.34 18.07
CA ARG A 328 43.75 0.63 19.46
C ARG A 328 44.87 -0.30 19.93
N THR A 329 46.13 0.11 19.73
CA THR A 329 47.23 -0.47 20.53
C THR A 329 47.13 0.02 21.98
N ASN A 330 46.56 -0.81 22.85
CA ASN A 330 46.63 -0.98 24.32
C ASN A 330 46.95 0.18 25.32
N MET A 331 47.02 1.47 24.94
CA MET A 331 47.38 2.55 25.89
C MET A 331 46.66 3.90 25.72
N ASN A 332 45.72 4.08 24.78
CA ASN A 332 45.05 5.38 24.62
C ASN A 332 43.54 5.27 24.39
N GLU A 333 42.77 5.98 25.20
CA GLU A 333 41.33 6.22 25.07
C GLU A 333 41.08 7.18 23.89
N HIS A 334 41.00 6.62 22.68
CA HIS A 334 41.29 7.35 21.43
C HIS A 334 40.10 8.05 20.76
N SER A 335 38.84 7.78 21.14
CA SER A 335 37.69 8.50 20.55
C SER A 335 37.77 10.03 20.74
N SER A 336 38.56 10.49 21.71
CA SER A 336 38.88 11.89 21.96
C SER A 336 39.85 12.53 20.95
N ARG A 337 40.64 11.74 20.22
CA ARG A 337 41.79 12.20 19.41
C ARG A 337 41.64 11.98 17.91
N SER A 338 40.54 11.37 17.47
CA SER A 338 40.20 11.24 16.04
C SER A 338 38.83 11.84 15.75
N HIS A 339 38.70 12.46 14.57
CA HIS A 339 37.42 12.92 14.07
C HIS A 339 36.72 11.76 13.36
N MET A 340 35.42 11.60 13.61
CA MET A 340 34.58 10.61 12.92
C MET A 340 33.55 11.34 12.07
N ILE A 341 33.43 10.93 10.81
CA ILE A 341 32.49 11.49 9.84
C ILE A 341 31.63 10.35 9.30
N LEU A 342 30.37 10.32 9.72
CA LEU A 342 29.34 9.48 9.13
C LEU A 342 28.69 10.27 7.98
N SER A 343 28.79 9.76 6.75
CA SER A 343 28.23 10.41 5.57
C SER A 343 27.10 9.57 4.98
N ILE A 344 25.96 10.21 4.73
CA ILE A 344 24.81 9.62 4.05
C ILE A 344 24.64 10.34 2.71
N PHE A 345 24.50 9.57 1.64
CA PHE A 345 24.25 10.06 0.30
C PHE A 345 22.84 9.60 -0.09
N ALA A 346 21.94 10.55 -0.31
CA ALA A 346 20.57 10.27 -0.73
C ALA A 346 20.37 10.74 -2.17
N SER A 347 20.06 9.81 -3.06
CA SER A 347 19.61 10.11 -4.41
C SER A 347 18.12 9.84 -4.50
N SER A 348 17.34 10.78 -5.05
CA SER A 348 15.91 10.63 -5.21
C SER A 348 15.47 10.88 -6.64
N VAL A 349 14.49 10.12 -7.09
CA VAL A 349 13.83 10.26 -8.39
C VAL A 349 12.34 10.39 -8.16
N ASN A 350 11.75 11.52 -8.57
CA ASN A 350 10.30 11.67 -8.54
C ASN A 350 9.69 10.90 -9.71
N VAL A 351 8.90 9.87 -9.40
CA VAL A 351 8.33 8.95 -10.40
C VAL A 351 7.37 9.65 -11.35
N MET A 352 6.70 10.71 -10.89
CA MET A 352 5.69 11.42 -11.68
C MET A 352 6.29 12.43 -12.66
N THR A 353 7.42 13.04 -12.31
CA THR A 353 8.03 14.14 -13.07
C THR A 353 9.38 13.76 -13.70
N GLY A 354 9.99 12.66 -13.27
CA GLY A 354 11.36 12.28 -13.62
C GLY A 354 12.45 13.15 -12.98
N GLY A 355 12.07 14.14 -12.15
CA GLY A 355 13.02 15.03 -11.48
C GLY A 355 13.94 14.28 -10.53
N ARG A 356 15.24 14.58 -10.59
CA ARG A 356 16.27 13.97 -9.73
C ARG A 356 16.80 14.96 -8.72
N ALA A 357 17.12 14.47 -7.52
CA ALA A 357 17.83 15.26 -6.51
C ALA A 357 18.90 14.40 -5.83
N HIS A 358 19.99 15.05 -5.43
CA HIS A 358 21.10 14.42 -4.72
C HIS A 358 21.44 15.25 -3.49
N GLY A 359 21.27 14.66 -2.30
CA GLY A 359 21.59 15.29 -1.03
C GLY A 359 22.70 14.54 -0.31
N LYS A 360 23.45 15.27 0.53
CA LYS A 360 24.51 14.71 1.38
C LYS A 360 24.28 15.13 2.82
N LEU A 361 24.30 14.19 3.74
CA LEU A 361 24.30 14.45 5.18
C LEU A 361 25.63 14.03 5.77
N HIS A 362 26.33 14.96 6.41
CA HIS A 362 27.55 14.68 7.15
C HIS A 362 27.30 14.87 8.65
N LEU A 363 27.43 13.79 9.41
CA LEU A 363 27.30 13.76 10.86
C LEU A 363 28.70 13.59 11.46
N ILE A 364 29.19 14.65 12.09
CA ILE A 364 30.60 14.82 12.41
C ILE A 364 30.79 14.87 13.93
N ASP A 365 31.52 13.89 14.48
CA ASP A 365 32.01 13.88 15.85
C ASP A 365 33.48 14.30 15.85
N LEU A 366 33.76 15.53 16.30
CA LEU A 366 35.12 16.06 16.27
C LEU A 366 35.97 15.50 17.42
N ALA A 367 37.28 15.40 17.21
CA ALA A 367 38.23 15.27 18.31
C ALA A 367 38.09 16.46 19.30
N GLY A 368 38.35 16.20 20.57
CA GLY A 368 38.12 17.14 21.67
C GLY A 368 39.37 17.72 22.29
#